data_AF-A0A7U6L8R9-F1
#
_entry.id   AF-A0A7U6L8R9-F1
#
_cell.length_a   1.000
_cell.length_b   1.000
_cell.length_c   1.000
_cell.angle_alpha   90.00
_cell.angle_beta   90.00
_cell.angle_gamma   90.00
#
_symmetry.space_group_name_H-M   'P 1'
#
loop_
_entity.id
_entity.type
_entity.pdbx_description
1 polymer ?
#
loop_
_entity_poly.entity_id
_entity_poly.type
_entity_poly.pdbx_seq_one_letter_code
_entity_poly.pdbx_strand_id
1 'polypeptide(L)'
;MGKLRKFDIVTGILFGIATIILIYLFFNNEIFFTWAFQRHRNILSWYIRPLFIVPIIWSAYKKLFSGISISIFGLFTSMFWFSKPNITNPEIVKFLNFESNYLKSGWTIDKIVLFFTVIIFFIFIIISTWTKNWKLLLVILIAAAFFKIFNSYLLTGKSAFSMLMPAVTGLIVCVMAVFFLKKKN
;
A
#
# COMPACT_ATOMS: atom_id res chain seq x y z
N MET A 1 24.66 -14.39 -16.36
CA MET A 1 23.77 -13.31 -15.85
C MET A 1 24.64 -12.14 -15.41
N GLY A 2 24.42 -10.91 -15.91
CA GLY A 2 25.30 -9.78 -15.58
C GLY A 2 25.33 -9.44 -14.08
N LYS A 3 26.48 -8.95 -13.57
CA LYS A 3 26.70 -8.63 -12.15
C LYS A 3 25.59 -7.74 -11.55
N LEU A 4 25.14 -6.74 -12.31
CA LEU A 4 24.02 -5.85 -11.94
C LEU A 4 22.69 -6.58 -11.77
N ARG A 5 22.37 -7.53 -12.66
CA ARG A 5 21.13 -8.32 -12.58
C ARG A 5 21.15 -9.29 -11.40
N LYS A 6 22.33 -9.83 -11.05
CA LYS A 6 22.49 -10.65 -9.83
C LYS A 6 22.23 -9.80 -8.58
N PHE A 7 22.77 -8.58 -8.53
CA PHE A 7 22.54 -7.66 -7.42
C PHE A 7 21.07 -7.25 -7.27
N ASP A 8 20.38 -6.96 -8.38
CA ASP A 8 18.93 -6.66 -8.40
C ASP A 8 18.11 -7.82 -7.79
N ILE A 9 18.39 -9.06 -8.22
CA ILE A 9 17.66 -10.23 -7.71
C ILE A 9 17.93 -10.46 -6.23
N VAL A 10 19.20 -10.45 -5.80
CA VAL A 10 19.56 -10.67 -4.39
C VAL A 10 18.94 -9.61 -3.49
N THR A 11 19.00 -8.34 -3.90
CA THR A 11 18.38 -7.24 -3.15
C THR A 11 16.86 -7.39 -3.10
N GLY A 12 16.22 -7.77 -4.21
CA GLY A 12 14.79 -7.99 -4.24
C GLY A 12 14.32 -9.15 -3.36
N ILE A 13 15.10 -10.24 -3.30
CA ILE A 13 14.84 -11.38 -2.41
C ILE A 13 14.99 -10.95 -0.95
N LEU A 14 16.05 -10.21 -0.60
CA LEU A 14 16.28 -9.72 0.76
C LEU A 14 15.09 -8.90 1.27
N PHE A 15 14.62 -7.92 0.49
CA PHE A 15 13.47 -7.10 0.87
C PHE A 15 12.14 -7.86 0.84
N GLY A 16 12.00 -8.86 -0.04
CA GLY A 16 10.86 -9.78 -0.03
C GLY A 16 10.79 -10.58 1.29
N ILE A 17 11.90 -11.18 1.71
CA ILE A 17 12.01 -11.90 2.99
C ILE A 17 11.75 -10.94 4.16
N ALA A 18 12.34 -9.75 4.15
CA ALA A 18 12.13 -8.75 5.19
C ALA A 18 10.65 -8.34 5.31
N THR A 19 9.92 -8.26 4.19
CA THR A 19 8.48 -7.99 4.18
C THR A 19 7.69 -9.12 4.83
N ILE A 20 8.03 -10.38 4.53
CA ILE A 20 7.38 -11.55 5.15
C ILE A 20 7.62 -11.57 6.66
N ILE A 21 8.87 -11.35 7.09
CA ILE A 21 9.22 -11.27 8.51
C ILE A 21 8.46 -10.13 9.20
N LEU A 22 8.39 -8.95 8.56
CA LEU A 22 7.67 -7.80 9.10
C LEU A 22 6.18 -8.11 9.28
N ILE A 23 5.53 -8.70 8.27
CA ILE A 23 4.11 -9.09 8.34
C ILE A 23 3.90 -10.12 9.45
N TYR A 24 4.78 -11.13 9.54
CA TYR A 24 4.72 -12.14 10.59
C TYR A 24 4.82 -11.50 11.98
N LEU A 25 5.80 -10.63 12.21
CA LEU A 25 5.97 -9.90 13.47
C LEU A 25 4.76 -9.00 13.78
N PHE A 26 4.23 -8.32 12.77
CA PHE A 26 3.08 -7.45 12.91
C PHE A 26 1.84 -8.19 13.43
N PHE A 27 1.56 -9.39 12.93
CA PHE A 27 0.39 -10.15 13.36
C PHE A 27 0.62 -11.05 14.60
N ASN A 28 1.87 -11.41 14.92
CA ASN A 28 2.18 -12.32 16.02
C ASN A 28 2.78 -11.64 17.27
N ASN A 29 3.06 -10.34 17.24
CA ASN A 29 3.58 -9.60 18.38
C ASN A 29 2.64 -8.43 18.74
N GLU A 30 1.90 -8.58 19.83
CA GLU A 30 0.90 -7.58 20.26
C GLU A 30 1.53 -6.23 20.63
N ILE A 31 2.73 -6.23 21.22
CA ILE A 31 3.45 -5.01 21.58
C ILE A 31 3.79 -4.23 20.30
N PHE A 32 4.34 -4.92 19.30
CA PHE A 32 4.69 -4.32 18.03
C PHE A 32 3.46 -3.85 17.25
N PHE A 33 2.40 -4.66 17.17
CA PHE A 33 1.13 -4.28 16.55
C PHE A 33 0.56 -3.00 17.17
N THR A 34 0.47 -2.95 18.50
CA THR A 34 -0.08 -1.80 19.23
C THR A 34 0.79 -0.57 19.04
N TRP A 35 2.11 -0.72 19.12
CA TRP A 35 3.07 0.36 18.90
C TRP A 35 2.97 0.94 17.48
N ALA A 36 2.78 0.09 16.47
CA ALA A 36 2.61 0.49 15.08
C ALA A 36 1.27 1.21 14.87
N PHE A 37 0.17 0.68 15.42
CA PHE A 37 -1.15 1.31 15.33
C PHE A 37 -1.23 2.67 16.03
N GLN A 38 -0.53 2.86 17.15
CA GLN A 38 -0.44 4.17 17.80
C GLN A 38 0.21 5.23 16.90
N ARG A 39 1.20 4.85 16.10
CA ARG A 39 1.85 5.71 15.10
C ARG A 39 1.01 5.86 13.83
N HIS A 40 0.25 4.83 13.46
CA HIS A 40 -0.64 4.88 12.31
C HIS A 40 -1.77 5.91 12.45
N ARG A 41 -2.06 6.36 13.68
CA ARG A 41 -2.94 7.51 13.95
C ARG A 41 -2.43 8.81 13.34
N ASN A 42 -1.14 8.89 13.01
CA ASN A 42 -0.60 10.02 12.27
C ASN A 42 -1.02 9.95 10.80
N ILE A 43 -1.85 10.89 10.36
CA ILE A 43 -2.41 10.93 9.00
C ILE A 43 -1.34 11.00 7.91
N LEU A 44 -0.13 11.48 8.20
CA LEU A 44 0.98 11.48 7.24
C LEU A 44 1.34 10.06 6.77
N SER A 45 1.19 9.06 7.65
CA SER A 45 1.37 7.65 7.27
C SER A 45 0.32 7.19 6.24
N TRP A 46 -0.82 7.88 6.13
CA TRP A 46 -1.87 7.52 5.16
C TRP A 46 -1.58 8.14 3.80
N TYR A 47 -1.03 9.35 3.77
CA TYR A 47 -0.62 10.03 2.54
C TYR A 47 0.58 9.35 1.89
N ILE A 48 1.56 8.90 2.67
CA ILE A 48 2.77 8.28 2.10
C ILE A 48 2.47 6.90 1.47
N ARG A 49 1.50 6.14 2.00
CA ARG A 49 1.19 4.77 1.56
C ARG A 49 0.88 4.69 0.06
N PRO A 50 -0.10 5.46 -0.49
CA PRO A 50 -0.34 5.48 -1.93
C PRO A 50 0.86 5.93 -2.77
N LEU A 51 1.76 6.76 -2.23
CA LEU A 51 2.92 7.24 -2.99
C LEU A 51 3.90 6.12 -3.35
N PHE A 52 3.94 5.01 -2.59
CA PHE A 52 4.74 3.84 -2.95
C PHE A 52 4.29 3.12 -4.22
N ILE A 53 3.08 3.40 -4.71
CA ILE A 53 2.66 2.89 -6.02
C ILE A 53 3.50 3.50 -7.14
N VAL A 54 3.98 4.74 -7.02
CA VAL A 54 4.84 5.40 -8.02
C VAL A 54 6.18 4.68 -8.23
N PRO A 55 7.02 4.43 -7.19
CA PRO A 55 8.25 3.69 -7.37
C PRO A 55 8.01 2.22 -7.77
N ILE A 56 6.86 1.61 -7.42
CA ILE A 56 6.46 0.30 -7.96
C ILE A 56 6.27 0.39 -9.47
N ILE A 57 5.46 1.34 -9.96
CA ILE A 57 5.23 1.55 -11.40
C ILE A 57 6.56 1.85 -12.11
N TRP A 58 7.39 2.75 -11.57
CA TRP A 58 8.69 3.06 -12.17
C TRP A 58 9.62 1.85 -12.25
N SER A 59 9.71 1.08 -11.16
CA SER A 59 10.56 -0.12 -11.10
C SER A 59 10.03 -1.23 -12.01
N ALA A 60 8.70 -1.41 -12.08
CA ALA A 60 8.06 -2.30 -13.03
C ALA A 60 8.39 -1.88 -14.47
N TYR A 61 8.23 -0.60 -14.82
CA TYR A 61 8.59 -0.08 -16.15
C TYR A 61 10.05 -0.39 -16.54
N LYS A 62 10.98 -0.32 -15.57
CA LYS A 62 12.40 -0.67 -15.75
C LYS A 62 12.73 -2.15 -15.58
N LYS A 63 11.75 -2.99 -15.25
CA LYS A 63 11.90 -4.43 -14.93
C LYS A 63 12.92 -4.69 -13.81
N LEU A 64 12.95 -3.83 -12.79
CA LEU A 64 13.81 -3.94 -11.60
C LEU A 64 13.06 -4.64 -10.48
N PHE A 65 13.48 -5.86 -10.14
CA PHE A 65 12.83 -6.62 -9.06
C PHE A 65 13.13 -6.01 -7.68
N SER A 66 14.35 -5.55 -7.46
CA SER A 66 14.73 -4.87 -6.21
C SER A 66 13.87 -3.65 -5.91
N GLY A 67 13.65 -2.80 -6.91
CA GLY A 67 12.86 -1.58 -6.75
C GLY A 67 11.40 -1.87 -6.39
N ILE A 68 10.80 -2.93 -6.96
CA ILE A 68 9.46 -3.39 -6.58
C ILE A 68 9.45 -3.87 -5.12
N SER A 69 10.35 -4.78 -4.75
CA SER A 69 10.39 -5.35 -3.39
C SER A 69 10.66 -4.29 -2.32
N ILE A 70 11.60 -3.36 -2.56
CA ILE A 70 11.91 -2.24 -1.65
C ILE A 70 10.68 -1.35 -1.47
N SER A 71 9.96 -1.06 -2.56
CA SER A 71 8.78 -0.21 -2.49
C SER A 71 7.62 -0.86 -1.73
N ILE A 72 7.41 -2.18 -1.90
CA ILE A 72 6.42 -2.94 -1.11
C ILE A 72 6.81 -2.95 0.37
N PHE A 73 8.08 -3.20 0.69
CA PHE A 73 8.58 -3.13 2.06
C PHE A 73 8.38 -1.73 2.68
N GLY A 74 8.69 -0.68 1.91
CA GLY A 74 8.43 0.71 2.27
C GLY A 74 6.95 0.96 2.56
N LEU A 75 6.05 0.47 1.70
CA LEU A 75 4.61 0.59 1.89
C LEU A 75 4.14 -0.01 3.22
N PHE A 76 4.60 -1.21 3.61
CA PHE A 76 4.24 -1.82 4.89
C PHE A 76 4.84 -1.09 6.09
N THR A 77 6.13 -0.74 6.02
CA THR A 77 6.81 -0.06 7.14
C THR A 77 6.33 1.38 7.34
N SER A 78 5.82 2.04 6.29
CA SER A 78 5.39 3.44 6.33
C SER A 78 4.28 3.73 7.34
N MET A 79 3.55 2.71 7.78
CA MET A 79 2.56 2.77 8.86
C MET A 79 3.11 3.37 10.15
N PHE A 80 4.41 3.17 10.42
CA PHE A 80 5.04 3.55 11.69
C PHE A 80 6.30 4.41 11.53
N TRP A 81 6.49 5.07 10.39
CA TRP A 81 7.59 6.01 10.17
C TRP A 81 7.44 7.32 10.96
N PHE A 82 6.20 7.72 11.21
CA PHE A 82 5.90 8.97 11.91
C PHE A 82 5.66 8.71 13.40
N SER A 83 5.96 9.72 14.22
CA SER A 83 5.72 9.64 15.66
C SER A 83 4.22 9.59 15.98
N LYS A 84 3.91 9.01 17.15
CA LYS A 84 2.56 9.04 17.72
C LYS A 84 2.12 10.51 17.85
N PRO A 85 0.99 10.91 17.26
CA PRO A 85 0.52 12.30 17.33
C PRO A 85 0.08 12.66 18.76
N ASN A 86 0.31 13.91 19.15
CA ASN A 86 -0.11 14.44 20.46
C ASN A 86 -1.62 14.73 20.52
N ILE A 87 -2.23 15.07 19.38
CA ILE A 87 -3.67 15.33 19.25
C ILE A 87 -4.17 14.45 18.09
N THR A 88 -5.17 13.62 18.35
CA THR A 88 -5.78 12.76 17.33
C THR A 88 -7.22 13.17 17.07
N ASN A 89 -7.56 13.35 15.80
CA ASN A 89 -8.94 13.52 15.37
C ASN A 89 -9.77 12.29 15.79
N PRO A 90 -10.90 12.46 16.51
CA PRO A 90 -11.76 11.36 16.96
C PRO A 90 -12.18 10.40 15.83
N GLU A 91 -12.43 10.91 14.62
CA GLU A 91 -12.82 10.08 13.47
C GLU A 91 -11.70 9.15 13.01
N ILE A 92 -10.44 9.62 13.07
CA ILE A 92 -9.26 8.78 12.76
C ILE A 92 -9.13 7.66 13.80
N VAL A 93 -9.33 7.98 15.08
CA VAL A 93 -9.28 6.97 16.16
C VAL A 93 -10.39 5.94 16.00
N LYS A 94 -11.61 6.38 15.70
CA LYS A 94 -12.76 5.49 15.45
C LYS A 94 -12.51 4.55 14.28
N PHE A 95 -12.02 5.09 13.17
CA PHE A 95 -11.66 4.31 11.99
C PHE A 95 -10.57 3.27 12.29
N LEU A 96 -9.48 3.68 12.96
CA LEU A 96 -8.37 2.78 13.26
C LEU A 96 -8.70 1.74 14.32
N ASN A 97 -9.58 2.04 15.27
CA ASN A 97 -10.06 1.05 16.22
C ASN A 97 -10.87 -0.03 15.49
N PHE A 98 -11.72 0.36 14.54
CA PHE A 98 -12.39 -0.59 13.65
C PHE A 98 -11.38 -1.43 12.85
N GLU A 99 -10.41 -0.79 12.18
CA GLU A 99 -9.41 -1.50 11.36
C GLU A 99 -8.57 -2.46 12.21
N SER A 100 -8.15 -2.04 13.41
CA SER A 100 -7.42 -2.89 14.37
C SER A 100 -8.24 -4.11 14.77
N ASN A 101 -9.51 -3.92 15.15
CA ASN A 101 -10.39 -5.02 15.53
C ASN A 101 -10.66 -5.96 14.36
N TYR A 102 -10.86 -5.40 13.15
CA TYR A 102 -11.02 -6.16 11.93
C TYR A 102 -9.78 -6.99 11.61
N LEU A 103 -8.57 -6.47 11.79
CA LEU A 103 -7.34 -7.21 11.54
C LEU A 103 -7.11 -8.33 12.57
N LYS A 104 -7.39 -8.06 13.86
CA LYS A 104 -7.25 -9.04 14.95
C LYS A 104 -8.35 -10.10 14.99
N SER A 105 -9.50 -9.88 14.36
CA SER A 105 -10.57 -10.88 14.29
C SER A 105 -10.13 -12.12 13.48
N GLY A 106 -10.91 -13.21 13.57
CA GLY A 106 -10.66 -14.43 12.80
C GLY A 106 -10.67 -14.21 11.27
N TRP A 107 -10.29 -15.27 10.54
CA TRP A 107 -10.38 -15.27 9.07
C TRP A 107 -11.83 -15.49 8.64
N THR A 108 -12.46 -14.41 8.20
CA THR A 108 -13.78 -14.43 7.58
C THR A 108 -13.66 -14.45 6.05
N ILE A 109 -14.74 -14.81 5.36
CA ILE A 109 -14.76 -14.87 3.88
C ILE A 109 -14.43 -13.50 3.27
N ASP A 110 -14.98 -12.41 3.82
CA ASP A 110 -14.71 -11.05 3.36
C ASP A 110 -13.22 -10.67 3.52
N LYS A 111 -12.56 -11.08 4.61
CA LYS A 111 -11.12 -10.84 4.82
C LYS A 111 -10.27 -11.61 3.81
N ILE A 112 -10.64 -12.86 3.52
CA ILE A 112 -9.97 -13.68 2.50
C ILE A 112 -10.10 -13.02 1.13
N VAL A 113 -11.31 -12.60 0.74
CA VAL A 113 -11.55 -11.91 -0.53
C VAL A 113 -10.72 -10.62 -0.60
N LEU A 114 -10.75 -9.79 0.44
CA LEU A 114 -9.99 -8.54 0.49
C LEU A 114 -8.48 -8.78 0.37
N PHE A 115 -7.95 -9.81 1.05
CA PHE A 115 -6.55 -10.20 0.97
C PHE A 115 -6.13 -10.53 -0.47
N PHE A 116 -6.90 -11.39 -1.16
CA PHE A 116 -6.63 -11.72 -2.55
C PHE A 116 -6.82 -10.52 -3.49
N THR A 117 -7.81 -9.65 -3.25
CA THR A 117 -7.99 -8.40 -4.01
C THR A 117 -6.74 -7.52 -3.95
N VAL A 118 -6.12 -7.37 -2.77
CA VAL A 118 -4.89 -6.59 -2.62
C VAL A 118 -3.73 -7.22 -3.39
N ILE A 119 -3.58 -8.55 -3.35
CA ILE A 119 -2.53 -9.26 -4.11
C ILE A 119 -2.73 -9.06 -5.62
N ILE A 120 -3.94 -9.30 -6.11
CA ILE A 120 -4.31 -9.16 -7.53
C ILE A 120 -4.08 -7.72 -8.01
N PHE A 121 -4.41 -6.72 -7.18
CA PHE A 121 -4.16 -5.31 -7.48
C PHE A 121 -2.68 -5.03 -7.78
N PHE A 122 -1.76 -5.47 -6.92
CA PHE A 122 -0.33 -5.27 -7.15
C PHE A 122 0.18 -6.02 -8.39
N ILE A 123 -0.27 -7.27 -8.59
CA ILE A 123 0.08 -8.05 -9.78
C ILE A 123 -0.35 -7.32 -11.05
N PHE A 124 -1.59 -6.82 -11.09
CA PHE A 124 -2.10 -6.11 -12.26
C PHE A 124 -1.41 -4.78 -12.52
N ILE A 125 -1.02 -4.02 -11.48
CA ILE A 125 -0.18 -2.82 -11.67
C ILE A 125 1.15 -3.19 -12.34
N ILE A 126 1.82 -4.24 -11.84
CA ILE A 126 3.12 -4.67 -12.37
C ILE A 126 2.99 -5.14 -13.82
N ILE A 127 2.03 -6.03 -14.12
CA ILE A 127 1.81 -6.59 -15.46
C ILE A 127 1.37 -5.51 -16.45
N SER A 128 0.40 -4.66 -16.10
CA SER A 128 -0.06 -3.57 -16.98
C SER A 128 1.07 -2.58 -17.28
N THR A 129 1.95 -2.32 -16.32
CA THR A 129 3.13 -1.48 -16.53
C THR A 129 4.19 -2.17 -17.40
N TRP A 130 4.48 -3.46 -17.19
CA TRP A 130 5.40 -4.24 -18.03
C TRP A 130 4.98 -4.32 -19.49
N THR A 131 3.69 -4.51 -19.72
CA THR A 131 3.07 -4.57 -21.04
C THR A 131 2.83 -3.18 -21.64
N LYS A 132 3.16 -2.11 -20.91
CA LYS A 132 2.93 -0.70 -21.30
C LYS A 132 1.46 -0.42 -21.62
N ASN A 133 0.53 -1.19 -21.04
CA ASN A 133 -0.91 -0.97 -21.20
C ASN A 133 -1.39 0.14 -20.24
N TRP A 134 -1.14 1.38 -20.63
CA TRP A 134 -1.44 2.56 -19.82
C TRP A 134 -2.93 2.75 -19.53
N LYS A 135 -3.81 2.35 -20.47
CA LYS A 135 -5.27 2.42 -20.26
C LYS A 135 -5.68 1.48 -19.13
N LEU A 136 -5.22 0.23 -19.18
CA LEU A 136 -5.49 -0.75 -18.12
C LEU A 136 -4.93 -0.29 -16.78
N LEU A 137 -3.70 0.22 -16.75
CA LEU A 137 -3.09 0.74 -15.51
C LEU A 137 -3.91 1.87 -14.88
N LEU A 138 -4.40 2.83 -15.68
CA LEU A 138 -5.26 3.91 -15.18
C LEU A 138 -6.59 3.37 -14.61
N VAL A 139 -7.23 2.44 -15.32
CA VAL A 139 -8.47 1.80 -14.84
C VAL A 139 -8.25 1.09 -13.51
N ILE A 140 -7.16 0.34 -13.36
CA ILE A 140 -6.83 -0.35 -12.11
C ILE A 140 -6.64 0.64 -10.95
N LEU A 141 -5.90 1.74 -11.17
CA LEU A 141 -5.65 2.74 -10.14
C LEU A 141 -6.94 3.43 -9.68
N ILE A 142 -7.79 3.81 -10.63
CA ILE A 142 -9.09 4.45 -10.35
C ILE A 142 -10.00 3.46 -9.61
N ALA A 143 -10.16 2.23 -10.14
CA ALA A 143 -10.99 1.20 -9.53
C ALA A 143 -10.55 0.88 -8.10
N ALA A 144 -9.25 0.79 -7.83
CA ALA A 144 -8.75 0.53 -6.49
C ALA A 144 -9.02 1.68 -5.50
N ALA A 145 -8.88 2.94 -5.94
CA ALA A 145 -9.22 4.08 -5.11
C ALA A 145 -10.72 4.11 -4.78
N PHE A 146 -11.58 3.89 -5.77
CA PHE A 146 -13.02 3.79 -5.55
C PHE A 146 -13.40 2.63 -4.63
N PHE A 147 -12.87 1.43 -4.89
CA PHE A 147 -13.12 0.24 -4.07
C PHE A 147 -12.72 0.48 -2.61
N LYS A 148 -11.53 1.07 -2.39
CA LYS A 148 -11.04 1.38 -1.05
C LYS A 148 -11.95 2.37 -0.31
N ILE A 149 -12.33 3.47 -0.95
CA ILE A 149 -13.19 4.50 -0.33
C ILE A 149 -14.60 3.92 -0.06
N PHE A 150 -15.17 3.21 -1.02
CA PHE A 150 -16.51 2.63 -0.93
C PHE A 150 -16.60 1.57 0.17
N ASN A 151 -15.65 0.63 0.20
CA ASN A 151 -15.63 -0.41 1.23
C ASN A 151 -15.41 0.19 2.64
N SER A 152 -14.52 1.17 2.77
CA SER A 152 -14.33 1.89 4.04
C SER A 152 -15.61 2.60 4.49
N TYR A 153 -16.36 3.22 3.57
CA TYR A 153 -17.61 3.90 3.89
C TYR A 153 -18.71 2.94 4.37
N LEU A 154 -18.88 1.80 3.68
CA LEU A 154 -19.85 0.78 4.09
C LEU A 154 -19.58 0.24 5.50
N LEU A 155 -18.30 0.11 5.88
CA LEU A 155 -17.90 -0.50 7.14
C LEU A 155 -17.84 0.49 8.32
N THR A 156 -17.48 1.75 8.06
CA THR A 156 -17.13 2.72 9.12
C THR A 156 -17.93 4.03 9.05
N GLY A 157 -18.83 4.15 8.08
CA GLY A 157 -19.69 5.31 7.87
C GLY A 157 -18.88 6.59 7.65
N LYS A 158 -19.27 7.68 8.33
CA LYS A 158 -18.64 9.00 8.17
C LYS A 158 -17.14 9.02 8.52
N SER A 159 -16.65 8.12 9.36
CA SER A 159 -15.23 8.08 9.72
C SER A 159 -14.32 7.72 8.52
N ALA A 160 -14.88 7.06 7.50
CA ALA A 160 -14.19 6.77 6.23
C ALA A 160 -13.75 8.03 5.47
N PHE A 161 -14.40 9.18 5.68
CA PHE A 161 -14.02 10.44 5.03
C PHE A 161 -12.61 10.91 5.42
N SER A 162 -12.09 10.44 6.56
CA SER A 162 -10.69 10.69 6.95
C SER A 162 -9.68 10.07 5.96
N MET A 163 -10.05 9.01 5.23
CA MET A 163 -9.22 8.38 4.21
C MET A 163 -9.36 8.99 2.82
N LEU A 164 -10.38 9.83 2.58
CA LEU A 164 -10.70 10.34 1.24
C LEU A 164 -9.55 11.19 0.69
N MET A 165 -9.06 12.15 1.47
CA MET A 165 -7.99 13.04 1.02
C MET A 165 -6.69 12.26 0.71
N PRO A 166 -6.17 11.38 1.60
CA PRO A 166 -5.05 10.52 1.26
C PRO A 166 -5.24 9.69 -0.02
N ALA A 167 -6.42 9.10 -0.22
CA ALA A 167 -6.70 8.27 -1.39
C ALA A 167 -6.72 9.07 -2.69
N VAL A 168 -7.38 10.24 -2.70
CA VAL A 168 -7.47 11.11 -3.88
C VAL A 168 -6.11 11.73 -4.22
N THR A 169 -5.38 12.25 -3.22
CA THR A 169 -4.02 12.77 -3.43
C THR A 169 -3.10 11.68 -3.99
N GLY A 170 -3.16 10.48 -3.41
CA GLY A 170 -2.41 9.33 -3.90
C GLY A 170 -2.72 9.00 -5.36
N LEU A 171 -4.01 8.94 -5.72
CA LEU A 171 -4.45 8.67 -7.08
C LEU A 171 -3.94 9.72 -8.07
N ILE A 172 -4.08 11.00 -7.75
CA ILE A 172 -3.60 12.11 -8.60
C ILE A 172 -2.09 11.95 -8.87
N VAL A 173 -1.29 11.68 -7.84
CA VAL A 173 0.16 11.49 -7.97
C VAL A 173 0.50 10.27 -8.82
N CYS A 174 -0.21 9.15 -8.63
CA CYS A 174 -0.02 7.95 -9.44
C CYS A 174 -0.36 8.20 -10.91
N VAL A 175 -1.47 8.89 -11.19
CA VAL A 175 -1.90 9.23 -12.54
C VAL A 175 -0.88 10.14 -13.23
N MET A 176 -0.34 11.15 -12.53
CA MET A 176 0.75 12.00 -13.05
C MET A 176 1.99 11.18 -13.42
N ALA A 177 2.39 10.22 -12.56
CA ALA A 177 3.52 9.34 -12.84
C ALA A 177 3.28 8.46 -14.09
N VAL A 178 2.05 7.95 -14.27
CA VAL A 178 1.66 7.19 -15.47
C VAL A 178 1.77 8.05 -16.73
N PHE A 179 1.26 9.28 -16.71
CA PHE A 179 1.37 10.19 -17.86
C PHE A 179 2.82 10.55 -18.19
N PHE A 180 3.65 10.79 -17.18
CA PHE A 180 5.07 11.06 -17.36
C PHE A 180 5.80 9.88 -18.03
N LEU A 181 5.53 8.65 -17.57
CA LEU A 181 6.10 7.44 -18.17
C LEU A 181 5.57 7.17 -19.58
N LYS A 182 4.27 7.41 -19.82
CA LYS A 182 3.66 7.30 -21.14
C LYS A 182 4.33 8.24 -22.14
N LYS A 183 4.70 9.46 -21.75
CA LYS A 183 5.41 10.43 -22.61
C LYS A 183 6.83 10.00 -22.97
N LYS A 184 7.47 9.17 -22.15
CA LYS A 184 8.84 8.66 -22.39
C LYS A 184 8.90 7.44 -23.32
N ASN A 185 7.76 6.81 -23.57
CA ASN A 185 7.63 5.73 -24.56
C ASN A 185 7.33 6.33 -25.93
#